data_AF-R1IQ72-F1
#
_entry.id   AF-R1IQ72-F1
#
_cell.length_a   1.000
_cell.length_b   1.000
_cell.length_c   1.000
_cell.angle_alpha   90.00
_cell.angle_beta   90.00
_cell.angle_gamma   90.00
#
_symmetry.space_group_name_H-M   'P 1'
#
loop_
_entity.id
_entity.type
_entity.pdbx_description
1 polymer ?
#
loop_
_entity_poly.entity_id
_entity_poly.type
_entity_poly.pdbx_seq_one_letter_code
_entity_poly.pdbx_strand_id
1 'polypeptide(L)'
;MCDIAQSENDGFEWLTHFVNYDRFPNSLNIVCVFDTQENLALANQECFHRLIKDALDSIDIKVKDMNKHVQFDTEENCEKENNGKWNVRFEKQGFQL
;
A
#
# COMPACT_ATOMS: atom_id res chain seq x y z
N MET A 1 -14.57 -3.03 2.47
CA MET A 1 -13.15 -3.29 2.76
C MET A 1 -12.67 -2.19 3.70
N CYS A 2 -12.86 -2.34 5.01
CA CYS A 2 -12.35 -1.35 5.97
C CYS A 2 -12.24 -1.85 7.43
N ASP A 3 -13.04 -2.80 7.91
CA ASP A 3 -12.97 -3.13 9.36
C ASP A 3 -11.99 -4.24 9.74
N ILE A 4 -11.68 -5.16 8.82
CA ILE A 4 -10.86 -6.36 9.14
C ILE A 4 -9.36 -6.04 9.17
N ALA A 5 -8.86 -5.21 8.23
CA ALA A 5 -7.44 -4.84 8.20
C ALA A 5 -7.04 -3.97 9.40
N GLN A 6 -7.96 -3.12 9.86
CA GLN A 6 -7.72 -2.16 10.95
C GLN A 6 -7.86 -2.79 12.34
N SER A 7 -8.64 -3.87 12.47
CA SER A 7 -8.81 -4.58 13.75
C SER A 7 -7.71 -5.62 14.04
N GLU A 8 -6.90 -6.03 13.05
CA GLU A 8 -5.94 -7.13 13.19
C GLU A 8 -4.46 -6.71 13.10
N ASN A 9 -4.14 -5.48 12.71
CA ASN A 9 -2.74 -5.02 12.66
C ASN A 9 -2.61 -3.66 13.33
N ASP A 10 -2.02 -3.66 14.53
CA ASP A 10 -1.56 -2.45 15.20
C ASP A 10 -0.68 -1.62 14.25
N GLY A 11 -0.93 -0.31 14.26
CA GLY A 11 -0.13 0.64 13.50
C GLY A 11 -0.48 0.81 12.03
N PHE A 12 -1.50 0.16 11.47
CA PHE A 12 -1.97 0.53 10.11
C PHE A 12 -2.69 1.88 10.13
N GLU A 13 -2.23 2.82 9.31
CA GLU A 13 -2.76 4.19 9.26
C GLU A 13 -3.70 4.40 8.07
N TRP A 14 -3.20 4.19 6.85
CA TRP A 14 -3.96 4.43 5.62
C TRP A 14 -3.36 3.69 4.42
N LEU A 15 -4.07 3.72 3.29
CA LEU A 15 -3.56 3.20 2.02
C LEU A 15 -3.87 4.18 0.88
N THR A 16 -3.03 4.16 -0.15
CA THR A 16 -3.25 4.90 -1.41
C THR A 16 -3.00 3.98 -2.61
N HIS A 17 -3.45 4.40 -3.79
CA HIS A 17 -3.20 3.68 -5.03
C HIS A 17 -2.78 4.63 -6.15
N PHE A 18 -1.93 4.12 -7.03
CA PHE A 18 -1.43 4.77 -8.23
C PHE A 18 -1.76 3.90 -9.42
N VAL A 19 -2.30 4.51 -10.47
CA VAL A 19 -2.71 3.76 -11.65
C VAL A 19 -2.41 4.55 -12.92
N ASN A 20 -1.79 3.87 -13.89
CA ASN A 20 -1.71 4.37 -15.25
C ASN A 20 -2.77 3.64 -16.10
N TYR A 21 -3.85 4.34 -16.43
CA TYR A 21 -4.98 3.72 -17.13
C TYR A 21 -4.62 3.14 -18.50
N ASP A 22 -3.58 3.65 -19.18
CA ASP A 22 -3.10 3.10 -20.46
C ASP A 22 -2.46 1.70 -20.32
N ARG A 23 -1.99 1.35 -19.11
CA ARG A 23 -1.31 0.07 -18.81
C ARG A 23 -2.02 -0.75 -17.74
N PHE A 24 -3.27 -0.39 -17.44
CA PHE A 24 -4.10 -1.10 -16.49
C PHE A 24 -4.43 -2.53 -16.96
N PRO A 25 -4.44 -3.55 -16.07
CA PRO A 25 -4.20 -3.52 -14.62
C PRO A 25 -2.72 -3.61 -14.19
N ASN A 26 -1.80 -3.79 -15.13
CA ASN A 26 -0.39 -4.07 -14.82
C ASN A 26 0.35 -2.90 -14.15
N SER A 27 -0.16 -1.67 -14.27
CA SER A 27 0.43 -0.47 -13.64
C SER A 27 -0.11 -0.15 -12.26
N LEU A 28 -1.12 -0.87 -11.76
CA LEU A 28 -1.71 -0.60 -10.46
C LEU A 28 -0.62 -0.75 -9.39
N ASN A 29 -0.46 0.24 -8.52
CA ASN A 29 0.38 0.12 -7.34
C ASN A 29 -0.43 0.60 -6.15
N ILE A 30 -0.35 -0.11 -5.05
CA ILE A 30 -1.05 0.15 -3.80
C ILE A 30 0.03 0.28 -2.75
N VAL A 31 -0.02 1.35 -1.97
CA VAL A 31 0.90 1.56 -0.86
C VAL A 31 0.09 1.55 0.43
N CYS A 32 0.41 0.61 1.32
CA CYS A 32 -0.15 0.52 2.67
C CYS A 32 0.82 1.18 3.65
N VAL A 33 0.35 2.16 4.40
CA VAL A 33 1.16 2.96 5.31
C VAL A 33 0.87 2.59 6.76
N PHE A 34 1.94 2.37 7.51
CA PHE A 34 1.93 2.13 8.95
C PHE A 34 2.48 3.34 9.71
N ASP A 35 2.21 3.43 11.00
CA ASP A 35 2.74 4.48 11.87
C ASP A 35 4.28 4.40 12.02
N THR A 36 4.80 3.19 12.26
CA THR A 36 6.21 2.93 12.62
C THR A 36 6.78 1.73 11.88
N GLN A 37 8.11 1.72 11.74
CA GLN A 37 8.81 0.59 11.13
C GLN A 37 8.68 -0.70 11.95
N GLU A 38 8.52 -0.59 13.28
CA GLU A 38 8.30 -1.73 14.18
C GLU A 38 6.95 -2.39 13.92
N ASN A 39 5.86 -1.62 13.87
CA ASN A 39 4.54 -2.15 13.58
C ASN A 39 4.47 -2.77 12.17
N LEU A 40 5.10 -2.13 11.18
CA LEU A 40 5.22 -2.73 9.84
C LEU A 40 5.99 -4.07 9.84
N ALA A 41 7.02 -4.21 10.68
CA ALA A 41 7.77 -5.46 10.77
C ALA A 41 6.99 -6.59 11.44
N LEU A 42 6.03 -6.25 12.31
CA LEU A 42 5.11 -7.20 12.96
C LEU A 42 3.85 -7.49 12.13
N ALA A 43 3.55 -6.64 11.15
CA ALA A 43 2.35 -6.74 10.35
C ALA A 43 2.31 -8.01 9.50
N ASN A 44 1.13 -8.62 9.41
CA ASN A 44 0.89 -9.75 8.53
C ASN A 44 0.66 -9.28 7.08
N GLN A 45 1.74 -9.01 6.35
CA GLN A 45 1.71 -8.53 4.96
C GLN A 45 0.92 -9.46 4.02
N GLU A 46 0.97 -10.77 4.25
CA GLU A 46 0.19 -11.75 3.47
C GLU A 46 -1.32 -11.57 3.66
N CYS A 47 -1.77 -11.14 4.85
CA CYS A 47 -3.16 -10.79 5.08
C CYS A 47 -3.58 -9.59 4.22
N PHE A 48 -2.74 -8.55 4.13
CA PHE A 48 -3.00 -7.40 3.26
C PHE A 48 -3.03 -7.81 1.79
N HIS A 49 -2.09 -8.62 1.32
CA HIS A 49 -2.10 -9.15 -0.05
C HIS A 49 -3.41 -9.86 -0.37
N ARG A 50 -3.88 -10.74 0.53
CA ARG A 50 -5.15 -11.46 0.37
C ARG A 50 -6.34 -10.51 0.35
N LEU A 51 -6.45 -9.61 1.32
CA LEU A 51 -7.56 -8.66 1.41
C LEU A 51 -7.65 -7.78 0.17
N ILE A 52 -6.52 -7.22 -0.26
CA ILE A 52 -6.43 -6.38 -1.47
C ILE A 52 -6.79 -7.20 -2.71
N LYS A 53 -6.28 -8.42 -2.83
CA LYS A 53 -6.62 -9.29 -3.95
C LYS A 53 -8.12 -9.59 -4.00
N ASP A 54 -8.73 -9.93 -2.87
CA ASP A 54 -10.16 -10.22 -2.79
C ASP A 54 -10.99 -8.98 -3.16
N ALA A 55 -10.56 -7.78 -2.76
CA ALA A 55 -11.22 -6.55 -3.13
C ALA A 55 -11.09 -6.25 -4.63
N LEU A 56 -9.92 -6.47 -5.23
CA LEU A 56 -9.70 -6.30 -6.67
C LEU A 56 -10.50 -7.33 -7.48
N ASP A 57 -10.51 -8.59 -7.04
CA ASP A 57 -11.28 -9.67 -7.66
C ASP A 57 -12.79 -9.38 -7.61
N SER A 58 -13.28 -8.74 -6.54
CA SER A 58 -14.71 -8.37 -6.41
C SER A 58 -15.19 -7.37 -7.46
N ILE A 59 -14.27 -6.65 -8.10
CA ILE A 59 -14.52 -5.71 -9.19
C ILE A 59 -13.89 -6.16 -10.53
N ASP A 60 -13.63 -7.47 -10.67
CA ASP A 60 -13.07 -8.13 -11.86
C ASP A 60 -11.68 -7.61 -12.30
N ILE A 61 -10.91 -7.04 -11.38
CA ILE A 61 -9.51 -6.64 -11.61
C ILE A 61 -8.59 -7.81 -11.25
N LYS A 62 -8.09 -8.49 -12.27
CA LYS A 62 -7.21 -9.66 -12.08
C LYS A 62 -5.75 -9.26 -12.03
N VAL A 63 -5.16 -9.35 -10.84
CA VAL A 63 -3.73 -9.12 -10.62
C VAL A 63 -3.01 -10.45 -10.44
N LYS A 64 -1.90 -10.64 -11.17
CA LYS A 64 -1.15 -11.91 -11.17
C LYS A 64 -0.21 -12.07 -9.98
N ASP A 65 0.41 -10.98 -9.52
CA ASP A 65 1.48 -11.02 -8.52
C ASP A 65 1.35 -9.86 -7.53
N MET A 66 0.64 -10.08 -6.42
CA MET A 66 0.36 -9.03 -5.44
C MET A 66 1.62 -8.36 -4.89
N ASN A 67 2.76 -9.05 -4.81
CA ASN A 67 4.02 -8.48 -4.33
C ASN A 67 4.57 -7.35 -5.21
N LYS A 68 4.15 -7.29 -6.47
CA LYS A 68 4.53 -6.21 -7.40
C LYS A 68 3.58 -5.03 -7.37
N HIS A 69 2.37 -5.26 -6.86
CA HIS A 69 1.28 -4.29 -6.87
C HIS A 69 1.00 -3.72 -5.49
N VAL A 70 1.50 -4.33 -4.42
CA VAL A 70 1.33 -3.86 -3.04
C VAL A 70 2.71 -3.59 -2.46
N GLN A 71 2.89 -2.39 -1.94
CA GLN A 71 4.07 -1.95 -1.22
C GLN A 71 3.66 -1.48 0.17
N PHE A 72 4.63 -1.48 1.08
CA PHE A 72 4.44 -1.05 2.45
C PHE A 72 5.43 0.05 2.80
N ASP A 73 4.96 1.04 3.54
CA ASP A 73 5.75 2.18 3.98
C ASP A 73 5.30 2.66 5.35
N THR A 74 5.98 3.65 5.93
CA THR A 74 5.64 4.18 7.26
C THR A 74 5.66 5.70 7.34
N GLU A 75 4.79 6.26 8.19
CA GLU A 75 4.84 7.67 8.58
C GLU A 75 6.20 8.02 9.18
N GLU A 76 6.74 7.15 10.04
CA GLU A 76 8.08 7.29 10.61
C GLU A 76 9.18 7.48 9.54
N ASN A 77 9.17 6.68 8.47
CA ASN A 77 10.16 6.78 7.39
C ASN A 77 9.93 8.04 6.55
N CYS A 78 8.68 8.39 6.26
CA CYS A 78 8.36 9.63 5.54
C CYS A 78 8.79 10.86 6.35
N GLU A 79 8.61 10.86 7.66
CA GLU A 79 9.06 11.94 8.54
C GLU A 79 10.59 12.05 8.54
N LYS A 80 11.31 10.93 8.76
CA LYS A 80 12.78 10.91 8.82
C LYS A 80 13.45 11.30 7.51
N GLU A 81 12.95 10.83 6.37
CA GLU A 81 13.63 10.96 5.07
C GLU A 81 13.08 12.10 4.20
N ASN A 82 11.84 12.51 4.44
CA ASN A 82 11.11 13.45 3.60
C ASN A 82 10.42 14.58 4.40
N ASN A 83 10.57 14.66 5.73
CA ASN A 83 9.88 15.63 6.61
C ASN A 83 8.34 15.57 6.43
N GLY A 84 7.79 14.37 6.33
CA GLY A 84 6.35 14.12 6.18
C GLY A 84 5.81 14.46 4.78
N LYS A 85 6.68 14.81 3.82
CA LYS A 85 6.29 15.17 2.45
C LYS A 85 6.10 13.93 1.58
N TRP A 86 4.95 13.30 1.71
CA TRP A 86 4.56 12.11 0.95
C TRP A 86 4.63 12.31 -0.57
N ASN A 87 4.30 13.49 -1.08
CA ASN A 87 4.43 13.80 -2.51
C ASN A 87 5.87 13.63 -3.02
N VAL A 88 6.86 14.14 -2.26
CA VAL A 88 8.29 14.02 -2.61
C VAL A 88 8.75 12.56 -2.49
N ARG A 89 8.22 11.83 -1.50
CA ARG A 89 8.54 10.41 -1.30
C ARG A 89 8.03 9.56 -2.47
N PHE A 90 6.79 9.76 -2.88
CA PHE A 90 6.19 9.05 -4.00
C PHE A 90 6.85 9.38 -5.34
N GLU A 91 7.19 10.65 -5.59
CA GLU A 91 7.96 11.05 -6.78
C GLU A 91 9.32 10.33 -6.85
N LYS A 92 10.04 10.22 -5.72
CA LYS A 92 11.32 9.49 -5.64
C LYS A 92 11.17 7.99 -5.91
N GLN A 93 10.03 7.41 -5.55
CA GLN A 93 9.69 6.01 -5.80
C GLN A 93 9.14 5.77 -7.22
N GLY A 94 8.98 6.84 -8.02
CA GLY A 94 8.48 6.77 -9.40
C GLY A 94 6.97 6.68 -9.51
N PHE A 95 6.24 6.93 -8.42
CA PHE A 95 4.79 7.04 -8.45
C PHE A 95 4.36 8.39 -9.02
N GLN A 96 3.47 8.34 -10.01
CA GLN A 96 2.86 9.53 -10.59
C GLN A 96 1.55 9.79 -9.85
N LEU A 97 1.51 10.90 -9.11
CA LEU A 97 0.30 11.44 -8.47
C LEU A 97 -0.63 12.09 -9.52
#